data_AF-D7DAY5-F1
#
_entry.id   AF-D7DAY5-F1
#
_cell.length_a   1.000
_cell.length_b   1.000
_cell.length_c   1.000
_cell.angle_alpha   90.00
_cell.angle_beta   90.00
_cell.angle_gamma   90.00
#
_symmetry.space_group_name_H-M   'P 1'
#
loop_
_entity.id
_entity.type
_entity.pdbx_description
1 polymer ?
#
loop_
_entity_poly.entity_id
_entity_poly.type
_entity_poly.pdbx_seq_one_letter_code
_entity_poly.pdbx_strand_id
1 'polypeptide(L)'
;MPGVWRVLSYVGVIVVLALFAGKLLGLPVALMIVYGSSMEPSLKPFDLVLGVHPDIVGGVGRGDVVVWCDPGDVWRTSCVVHRVIDVRGAGGENIVITKGDALTYPDPPVRLSRVSYVVVAHAPNLVTLLLLTLIYVIGIIYHSVYLPYISHRRRLIVYPGTIALLLVIYYVITNTIYIGSGMLDTSPTTISFPRLYREDLSFNTYSGLVNISLSYNSSLSPINSPKCGVIEPINASLIPEKFTIANGSANIIIRIPPNVFQELWRIDSKRVSSWSLPSPPAKVSTSILLSCVLRFNGGILKSTYSLKFNWIEPVAKPYGDDKVVVENHNPVPINASVEVYSYYQDKVIYRESIVLKPFTNNIIDLPKTGEGDVLVVYIHYVFLGHVRSIGVVVHA
;
A
#
# COMPACT_ATOMS: atom_id res chain seq x y z
N MET A 1 62.41 -32.56 9.64
CA MET A 1 61.31 -33.44 9.17
C MET A 1 60.45 -32.70 8.14
N PRO A 2 60.69 -32.90 6.82
CA PRO A 2 59.94 -32.21 5.75
C PRO A 2 58.44 -32.58 5.69
N GLY A 3 57.99 -33.63 6.37
CA GLY A 3 56.59 -34.02 6.45
C GLY A 3 55.72 -33.13 7.34
N VAL A 4 56.23 -32.65 8.47
CA VAL A 4 55.46 -31.86 9.45
C VAL A 4 55.02 -30.52 8.86
N TRP A 5 55.91 -29.81 8.17
CA TRP A 5 55.61 -28.54 7.52
C TRP A 5 54.55 -28.68 6.42
N ARG A 6 54.55 -29.80 5.69
CA ARG A 6 53.51 -30.08 4.68
C ARG A 6 52.15 -30.29 5.33
N VAL A 7 52.09 -31.10 6.39
CA VAL A 7 50.84 -31.32 7.13
C VAL A 7 50.30 -30.01 7.70
N LEU A 8 51.15 -29.21 8.35
CA LEU A 8 50.75 -27.89 8.86
C LEU A 8 50.25 -26.96 7.76
N SER A 9 50.89 -26.96 6.59
CA SER A 9 50.43 -26.14 5.46
C SER A 9 49.06 -26.56 4.94
N TYR A 10 48.79 -27.87 4.84
CA TYR A 10 47.48 -28.36 4.41
C TYR A 10 46.39 -28.04 5.43
N VAL A 11 46.68 -28.24 6.72
CA VAL A 11 45.76 -27.86 7.80
C VAL A 11 45.47 -26.36 7.74
N GLY A 12 46.49 -25.52 7.58
CA GLY A 12 46.31 -24.07 7.46
C GLY A 12 45.41 -23.69 6.27
N VAL A 13 45.64 -24.27 5.10
CA VAL A 13 44.78 -24.02 3.91
C VAL A 13 43.35 -24.46 4.17
N ILE A 14 43.14 -25.65 4.75
CA ILE A 14 41.79 -26.15 5.07
C ILE A 14 41.08 -25.21 6.05
N VAL A 15 41.78 -24.72 7.08
CA VAL A 15 41.22 -23.77 8.05
C VAL A 15 40.83 -22.46 7.35
N VAL A 16 41.70 -21.90 6.50
CA VAL A 16 41.38 -20.67 5.76
C VAL A 16 40.17 -20.87 4.83
N LEU A 17 40.11 -21.99 4.10
CA LEU A 17 38.96 -22.31 3.25
C LEU A 17 37.69 -22.50 4.06
N ALA A 18 37.76 -23.17 5.21
CA ALA A 18 36.63 -23.32 6.11
C ALA A 18 36.13 -21.97 6.65
N LEU A 19 37.04 -21.03 6.96
CA LEU A 19 36.66 -19.69 7.40
C LEU A 19 35.94 -18.90 6.31
N PHE A 20 36.40 -18.94 5.05
CA PHE A 20 35.71 -18.28 3.93
C PHE A 20 34.40 -18.97 3.55
N ALA A 21 34.33 -20.30 3.66
CA ALA A 21 33.08 -21.06 3.50
C ALA A 21 32.15 -20.94 4.72
N GLY A 22 32.64 -20.39 5.83
CA GLY A 22 31.93 -20.40 7.12
C GLY A 22 30.59 -19.70 7.04
N LYS A 23 30.51 -18.57 6.33
CA LYS A 23 29.26 -17.84 6.07
C LYS A 23 28.23 -18.75 5.39
N LEU A 24 28.60 -19.36 4.27
CA LEU A 24 27.74 -20.26 3.47
C LEU A 24 27.26 -21.47 4.30
N LEU A 25 28.18 -22.08 5.04
CA LEU A 25 27.92 -23.29 5.84
C LEU A 25 27.28 -23.01 7.21
N GLY A 26 27.19 -21.75 7.63
CA GLY A 26 26.70 -21.38 8.96
C GLY A 26 27.62 -21.80 10.10
N LEU A 27 28.93 -21.80 9.85
CA LEU A 27 29.93 -22.09 10.88
C LEU A 27 29.98 -20.97 11.92
N PRO A 28 30.41 -21.25 13.15
CA PRO A 28 30.47 -20.26 14.23
C PRO A 28 31.39 -19.07 13.97
N VAL A 29 32.34 -19.20 13.04
CA VAL A 29 33.31 -18.17 12.67
C VAL A 29 33.43 -18.12 11.15
N ALA A 30 33.39 -16.91 10.58
CA ALA A 30 33.47 -16.71 9.15
C ALA A 30 34.32 -15.48 8.79
N LEU A 31 35.08 -15.60 7.70
CA LEU A 31 35.73 -14.47 7.03
C LEU A 31 34.83 -13.98 5.89
N MET A 32 34.59 -12.67 5.83
CA MET A 32 33.72 -12.05 4.83
C MET A 32 34.38 -10.77 4.30
N ILE A 33 34.06 -10.39 3.06
CA ILE A 33 34.54 -9.14 2.46
C ILE A 33 33.37 -8.17 2.38
N VAL A 34 33.58 -6.92 2.80
CA VAL A 34 32.61 -5.85 2.69
C VAL A 34 32.56 -5.38 1.24
N TYR A 35 31.37 -5.29 0.63
CA TYR A 35 31.25 -4.86 -0.77
C TYR A 35 30.63 -3.47 -0.92
N GLY A 36 29.57 -3.17 -0.15
CA GLY A 36 28.91 -1.86 -0.20
C GLY A 36 29.60 -0.77 0.62
N SER A 37 29.08 0.44 0.49
CA SER A 37 29.56 1.66 1.16
C SER A 37 28.64 2.13 2.30
N SER A 38 27.60 1.36 2.66
CA SER A 38 26.64 1.74 3.70
C SER A 38 27.26 1.94 5.08
N MET A 39 28.42 1.32 5.32
CA MET A 39 29.16 1.38 6.58
C MET A 39 30.34 2.36 6.57
N GLU A 40 30.50 3.16 5.52
CA GLU A 40 31.53 4.20 5.52
C GLU A 40 31.24 5.26 6.61
N PRO A 41 32.27 5.79 7.30
CA PRO A 41 33.70 5.52 7.11
C PRO A 41 34.24 4.31 7.90
N SER A 42 33.42 3.65 8.71
CA SER A 42 33.85 2.59 9.64
C SER A 42 34.32 1.32 8.95
N LEU A 43 33.61 0.88 7.90
CA LEU A 43 34.02 -0.21 7.02
C LEU A 43 33.95 0.29 5.58
N LYS A 44 35.01 0.00 4.82
CA LYS A 44 35.11 0.38 3.41
C LYS A 44 34.92 -0.83 2.50
N PRO A 45 34.53 -0.60 1.23
CA PRO A 45 34.57 -1.65 0.23
C PRO A 45 35.95 -2.35 0.19
N PHE A 46 35.91 -3.68 0.18
CA PHE A 46 37.01 -4.63 0.26
C PHE A 46 37.69 -4.80 1.62
N ASP A 47 37.14 -4.24 2.70
CA ASP A 47 37.58 -4.61 4.05
C ASP A 47 37.27 -6.09 4.31
N LEU A 48 38.23 -6.79 4.93
CA LEU A 48 38.05 -8.19 5.36
C LEU A 48 37.58 -8.19 6.81
N VAL A 49 36.41 -8.75 7.08
CA VAL A 49 35.82 -8.81 8.42
C VAL A 49 35.81 -10.22 8.96
N LEU A 50 36.06 -10.36 10.26
CA LEU A 50 35.91 -11.60 11.01
C LEU A 50 34.58 -11.55 11.76
N GLY A 51 33.64 -12.39 11.34
CA GLY A 51 32.37 -12.58 12.00
C GLY A 51 32.40 -13.76 12.97
N VAL A 52 31.81 -13.59 14.15
CA VAL A 52 31.62 -14.65 15.14
C VAL A 52 30.14 -14.74 15.51
N HIS A 53 29.63 -15.96 15.65
CA HIS A 53 28.22 -16.19 15.97
C HIS A 53 27.82 -15.50 17.30
N PRO A 54 26.64 -14.85 17.39
CA PRO A 54 26.20 -14.13 18.59
C PRO A 54 26.31 -14.94 19.89
N ASP A 55 25.98 -16.23 19.85
CA ASP A 55 26.04 -17.10 21.04
C ASP A 55 27.45 -17.26 21.62
N ILE A 56 28.49 -17.04 20.82
CA ILE A 56 29.89 -17.16 21.25
C ILE A 56 30.41 -15.83 21.83
N VAL A 57 29.97 -14.70 21.28
CA VAL A 57 30.37 -13.36 21.75
C VAL A 57 29.56 -12.86 22.94
N GLY A 58 28.54 -13.61 23.39
CA GLY A 58 27.71 -13.25 24.54
C GLY A 58 26.45 -12.45 24.18
N GLY A 59 26.03 -12.49 22.90
CA GLY A 59 24.81 -11.85 22.40
C GLY A 59 25.08 -10.69 21.44
N VAL A 60 24.05 -9.88 21.21
CA VAL A 60 24.10 -8.68 20.35
C VAL A 60 23.71 -7.47 21.19
N GLY A 61 24.60 -6.48 21.22
CA GLY A 61 24.43 -5.23 21.96
C GLY A 61 24.31 -4.01 21.05
N ARG A 62 23.93 -2.88 21.66
CA ARG A 62 23.93 -1.58 20.98
C ARG A 62 25.37 -1.15 20.68
N GLY A 63 25.62 -0.73 19.45
CA GLY A 63 26.95 -0.32 18.96
C GLY A 63 27.68 -1.39 18.17
N ASP A 64 27.29 -2.66 18.31
CA ASP A 64 27.87 -3.78 17.58
C ASP A 64 27.66 -3.63 16.07
N VAL A 65 28.63 -4.08 15.29
CA VAL A 65 28.47 -4.24 13.84
C VAL A 65 28.08 -5.68 13.59
N VAL A 66 26.89 -5.89 13.02
CA VAL A 66 26.31 -7.21 12.86
C VAL A 66 26.06 -7.53 11.40
N VAL A 67 26.14 -8.82 11.06
CA VAL A 67 25.76 -9.37 9.78
C VAL A 67 24.46 -10.13 9.95
N TRP A 68 23.40 -9.69 9.27
CA TRP A 68 22.13 -10.41 9.20
C TRP A 68 21.79 -10.75 7.75
N CYS A 69 21.06 -11.85 7.54
CA CYS A 69 20.75 -12.36 6.20
C CYS A 69 19.25 -12.52 5.99
N ASP A 70 18.80 -12.51 4.74
CA ASP A 70 17.39 -12.66 4.41
C ASP A 70 16.84 -14.05 4.77
N PRO A 71 15.60 -14.13 5.31
CA PRO A 71 15.02 -15.37 5.82
C PRO A 71 14.74 -16.44 4.75
N GLY A 72 14.79 -16.08 3.47
CA GLY A 72 14.62 -17.01 2.35
C GLY A 72 15.94 -17.44 1.69
N ASP A 73 17.07 -16.87 2.11
CA ASP A 73 18.37 -17.17 1.51
C ASP A 73 19.09 -18.28 2.28
N VAL A 74 18.81 -19.52 1.88
CA VAL A 74 19.42 -20.74 2.45
C VAL A 74 20.95 -20.71 2.32
N TRP A 75 21.47 -20.08 1.28
CA TRP A 75 22.90 -20.01 1.00
C TRP A 75 23.56 -18.79 1.65
N ARG A 76 22.79 -17.97 2.38
CA ARG A 76 23.27 -16.74 3.03
C ARG A 76 24.09 -15.87 2.08
N THR A 77 23.71 -15.79 0.81
CA THR A 77 24.41 -14.97 -0.19
C THR A 77 24.05 -13.48 -0.11
N SER A 78 22.86 -13.16 0.42
CA SER A 78 22.27 -11.84 0.56
C SER A 78 22.25 -11.47 2.05
N CYS A 79 23.32 -10.83 2.50
CA CYS A 79 23.47 -10.42 3.88
C CYS A 79 23.84 -8.94 3.96
N VAL A 80 23.48 -8.30 5.06
CA VAL A 80 23.67 -6.88 5.32
C VAL A 80 24.57 -6.73 6.53
N VAL A 81 25.56 -5.85 6.45
CA VAL A 81 26.47 -5.53 7.55
C VAL A 81 26.16 -4.13 8.05
N HIS A 82 25.54 -3.98 9.22
CA HIS A 82 25.15 -2.68 9.74
C HIS A 82 25.36 -2.58 11.25
N ARG A 83 25.38 -1.35 11.78
CA ARG A 83 25.54 -1.10 13.21
C ARG A 83 24.22 -1.20 13.94
N VAL A 84 24.20 -1.89 15.07
CA VAL A 84 23.05 -1.96 15.96
C VAL A 84 22.88 -0.62 16.67
N ILE A 85 21.73 0.01 16.46
CA ILE A 85 21.40 1.28 17.13
C ILE A 85 20.47 1.07 18.33
N ASP A 86 19.70 -0.03 18.35
CA ASP A 86 18.75 -0.36 19.42
C ASP A 86 18.44 -1.86 19.44
N VAL A 87 18.12 -2.39 20.61
CA VAL A 87 17.67 -3.78 20.83
C VAL A 87 16.45 -3.72 21.73
N ARG A 88 15.30 -4.20 21.26
CA ARG A 88 14.04 -4.19 22.02
C ARG A 88 13.50 -5.60 22.19
N GLY A 89 12.98 -5.90 23.38
CA GLY A 89 12.17 -7.09 23.60
C GLY A 89 10.69 -6.72 23.47
N ALA A 90 10.00 -7.20 22.44
CA ALA A 90 8.56 -7.00 22.29
C ALA A 90 7.89 -8.36 22.07
N GLY A 91 7.00 -8.76 22.98
CA GLY A 91 6.16 -9.96 22.81
C GLY A 91 6.90 -11.31 22.86
N GLY A 92 8.07 -11.38 23.50
CA GLY A 92 8.85 -12.63 23.61
C GLY A 92 9.85 -12.87 22.48
N GLU A 93 9.90 -12.01 21.45
CA GLU A 93 10.95 -11.98 20.45
C GLU A 93 11.83 -10.74 20.62
N ASN A 94 13.15 -10.92 20.63
CA ASN A 94 14.10 -9.81 20.61
C ASN A 94 14.22 -9.29 19.17
N ILE A 95 13.96 -8.00 18.99
CA ILE A 95 14.15 -7.28 17.73
C ILE A 95 15.38 -6.38 17.83
N VAL A 96 16.14 -6.33 16.74
CA VAL A 96 17.35 -5.54 16.57
C VAL A 96 17.08 -4.50 15.50
N ILE A 97 17.39 -3.24 15.79
CA ILE A 97 17.32 -2.15 14.83
C ILE A 97 18.75 -1.82 14.43
N THR A 98 19.06 -2.00 13.15
CA THR A 98 20.37 -1.70 12.58
C THR A 98 20.32 -0.45 11.72
N LYS A 99 21.49 0.10 11.42
CA LYS A 99 21.67 1.23 10.53
C LYS A 99 23.08 1.21 9.94
N GLY A 100 23.20 1.43 8.64
CA GLY A 100 24.48 1.73 8.00
C GLY A 100 25.04 3.08 8.47
N ASP A 101 26.33 3.14 8.82
CA ASP A 101 26.97 4.36 9.32
C ASP A 101 26.89 5.54 8.32
N ALA A 102 26.86 5.25 7.02
CA ALA A 102 26.70 6.23 5.95
C ALA A 102 25.24 6.59 5.65
N LEU A 103 24.26 5.84 6.18
CA LEU A 103 22.84 6.06 5.90
C LEU A 103 22.24 7.11 6.85
N THR A 104 21.17 7.80 6.41
CA THR A 104 20.46 8.77 7.26
C THR A 104 19.43 8.09 8.16
N TYR A 105 18.72 7.11 7.62
CA TYR A 105 17.60 6.43 8.27
C TYR A 105 18.01 5.02 8.72
N PRO A 106 17.40 4.50 9.82
CA PRO A 106 17.62 3.12 10.25
C PRO A 106 16.94 2.12 9.32
N ASP A 107 17.41 0.88 9.38
CA ASP A 107 16.79 -0.24 8.69
C ASP A 107 15.46 -0.63 9.34
N PRO A 108 14.59 -1.35 8.62
CA PRO A 108 13.45 -2.02 9.23
C PRO A 108 13.88 -2.94 10.39
N PRO A 109 13.11 -3.06 11.48
CA PRO A 109 13.45 -3.94 12.60
C PRO A 109 13.63 -5.40 12.16
N VAL A 110 14.72 -6.02 12.58
CA VAL A 110 15.10 -7.40 12.25
C VAL A 110 14.99 -8.27 13.50
N ARG A 111 14.54 -9.52 13.37
CA ARG A 111 14.56 -10.47 14.50
C ARG A 111 15.99 -10.85 14.87
N LEU A 112 16.28 -10.95 16.16
CA LEU A 112 17.61 -11.36 16.65
C LEU A 112 18.07 -12.71 16.06
N SER A 113 17.15 -13.63 15.82
CA SER A 113 17.44 -14.93 15.18
C SER A 113 17.91 -14.85 13.72
N ARG A 114 17.81 -13.68 13.08
CA ARG A 114 18.36 -13.45 11.73
C ARG A 114 19.78 -12.89 11.74
N VAL A 115 20.29 -12.48 12.90
CA VAL A 115 21.66 -12.03 13.06
C VAL A 115 22.56 -13.26 13.03
N SER A 116 23.39 -13.39 12.00
CA SER A 116 24.27 -14.55 11.79
C SER A 116 25.64 -14.35 12.44
N TYR A 117 26.17 -13.12 12.42
CA TYR A 117 27.49 -12.82 12.96
C TYR A 117 27.55 -11.44 13.63
N VAL A 118 28.41 -11.32 14.63
CA VAL A 118 28.94 -10.05 15.15
C VAL A 118 30.36 -9.88 14.62
N VAL A 119 30.66 -8.72 14.05
CA VAL A 119 31.98 -8.39 13.53
C VAL A 119 32.89 -8.02 14.70
N VAL A 120 33.88 -8.88 14.98
CA VAL A 120 34.81 -8.69 16.11
C VAL A 120 36.15 -8.08 15.71
N ALA A 121 36.52 -8.21 14.43
CA ALA A 121 37.74 -7.64 13.88
C ALA A 121 37.58 -7.35 12.39
N HIS A 122 38.35 -6.39 11.88
CA HIS A 122 38.44 -6.14 10.45
C HIS A 122 39.86 -5.77 10.03
N ALA A 123 40.21 -6.07 8.79
CA ALA A 123 41.43 -5.63 8.13
C ALA A 123 41.08 -4.63 7.00
N PRO A 124 41.76 -3.47 6.94
CA PRO A 124 41.49 -2.46 5.92
C PRO A 124 41.72 -2.99 4.50
N ASN A 125 40.94 -2.48 3.56
CA ASN A 125 40.95 -2.88 2.15
C ASN A 125 42.33 -2.85 1.51
N LEU A 126 43.17 -1.85 1.78
CA LEU A 126 44.53 -1.79 1.26
C LEU A 126 45.38 -2.97 1.75
N VAL A 127 45.29 -3.32 3.03
CA VAL A 127 46.02 -4.46 3.62
C VAL A 127 45.51 -5.76 3.00
N THR A 128 44.19 -5.92 2.89
CA THR A 128 43.56 -7.09 2.28
C THR A 128 44.01 -7.27 0.82
N LEU A 129 43.95 -6.21 0.02
CA LEU A 129 44.36 -6.23 -1.40
C LEU A 129 45.85 -6.52 -1.56
N LEU A 130 46.72 -5.92 -0.74
CA LEU A 130 48.16 -6.20 -0.75
C LEU A 130 48.47 -7.65 -0.38
N LEU A 131 47.74 -8.20 0.59
CA LEU A 131 47.94 -9.58 1.04
C LEU A 131 47.46 -10.59 -0.02
N LEU A 132 46.30 -10.34 -0.63
CA LEU A 132 45.78 -11.18 -1.73
C LEU A 132 46.69 -11.12 -2.97
N THR A 133 47.18 -9.94 -3.34
CA THR A 133 48.11 -9.77 -4.47
C THR A 133 49.46 -10.44 -4.19
N LEU A 134 49.99 -10.34 -2.97
CA LEU A 134 51.21 -11.03 -2.57
C LEU A 134 51.05 -12.55 -2.66
N ILE A 135 49.96 -13.11 -2.13
CA ILE A 135 49.66 -14.55 -2.23
C ILE A 135 49.58 -14.98 -3.70
N TYR A 136 48.92 -14.19 -4.54
CA TYR A 136 48.78 -14.46 -5.96
C TYR A 136 50.15 -14.48 -6.67
N VAL A 137 51.00 -13.47 -6.43
CA VAL A 137 52.36 -13.39 -7.00
C VAL A 137 53.23 -14.54 -6.52
N ILE A 138 53.19 -14.88 -5.24
CA ILE A 138 53.92 -16.05 -4.69
C ILE A 138 53.43 -17.34 -5.37
N GLY A 139 52.13 -17.50 -5.57
CA GLY A 139 51.54 -18.63 -6.28
C GLY A 139 52.04 -18.75 -7.73
N ILE A 140 52.09 -17.62 -8.46
CA ILE A 140 52.65 -17.56 -9.82
C ILE A 140 54.13 -17.95 -9.82
N ILE A 141 54.94 -17.41 -8.91
CA ILE A 141 56.38 -17.71 -8.84
C ILE A 141 56.59 -19.19 -8.51
N TYR A 142 55.83 -19.73 -7.56
CA TYR A 142 55.87 -21.15 -7.22
C TYR A 142 55.50 -22.03 -8.43
N HIS A 143 54.48 -21.65 -9.20
CA HIS A 143 54.05 -22.40 -10.37
C HIS A 143 55.03 -22.30 -11.55
N SER A 144 55.52 -21.10 -11.84
CA SER A 144 56.35 -20.82 -13.04
C SER A 144 57.84 -21.14 -12.84
N VAL A 145 58.36 -21.04 -11.61
CA VAL A 145 59.80 -21.24 -11.34
C VAL A 145 60.05 -22.56 -10.61
N TYR A 146 59.30 -22.86 -9.56
CA TYR A 146 59.61 -23.98 -8.68
C TYR A 146 59.13 -25.34 -9.20
N LEU A 147 57.92 -25.41 -9.76
CA LEU A 147 57.39 -26.67 -10.32
C LEU A 147 58.20 -27.18 -11.53
N PRO A 148 58.59 -26.36 -12.52
CA PRO A 148 59.43 -26.82 -13.63
C PRO A 148 60.84 -27.19 -13.16
N TYR A 149 61.40 -26.44 -12.21
CA TYR A 149 62.71 -26.74 -11.63
C TYR A 149 62.75 -28.13 -10.97
N ILE A 150 61.71 -28.49 -10.22
CA ILE A 150 61.60 -29.81 -9.57
C ILE A 150 61.27 -30.92 -10.57
N SER A 151 60.40 -30.68 -11.54
CA SER A 151 60.04 -31.67 -12.58
C SER A 151 61.18 -31.98 -13.53
N HIS A 152 62.14 -31.05 -13.70
CA HIS A 152 63.35 -31.30 -14.48
C HIS A 152 64.40 -32.11 -13.71
N ARG A 153 64.52 -31.91 -12.38
CA ARG A 153 65.49 -32.62 -11.52
C ARG A 153 65.03 -34.01 -11.05
N ARG A 154 63.74 -34.22 -10.89
CA ARG A 154 63.12 -35.53 -10.63
C ARG A 154 62.22 -35.79 -11.81
N ARG A 155 62.33 -36.94 -12.49
CA ARG A 155 61.38 -37.39 -13.53
C ARG A 155 59.98 -37.60 -12.93
N LEU A 156 59.36 -36.51 -12.47
CA LEU A 156 57.99 -36.43 -12.03
C LEU A 156 57.17 -36.43 -13.30
N ILE A 157 56.67 -37.61 -13.66
CA ILE A 157 55.64 -37.76 -14.67
C ILE A 157 54.40 -37.07 -14.10
N VAL A 158 54.23 -35.79 -14.43
CA VAL A 158 53.03 -35.04 -14.10
C VAL A 158 51.94 -35.55 -15.03
N TYR A 159 51.16 -36.52 -14.57
CA TYR A 159 50.03 -37.03 -15.33
C TYR A 159 49.06 -35.87 -15.63
N PRO A 160 48.51 -35.75 -16.85
CA PRO A 160 47.61 -34.65 -17.22
C PRO A 160 46.42 -34.50 -16.26
N GLY A 161 45.99 -35.59 -15.60
CA GLY A 161 44.97 -35.56 -14.54
C GLY A 161 45.33 -34.72 -13.31
N THR A 162 46.62 -34.56 -12.99
CA THR A 162 47.06 -33.76 -11.83
C THR A 162 46.96 -32.25 -12.09
N ILE A 163 47.25 -31.81 -13.32
CA ILE A 163 47.07 -30.41 -13.72
C ILE A 163 45.58 -30.06 -13.74
N ALA A 164 44.76 -30.95 -14.31
CA ALA A 164 43.29 -30.79 -14.30
C ALA A 164 42.74 -30.71 -12.86
N LEU A 165 43.20 -31.58 -11.95
CA LEU A 165 42.79 -31.56 -10.54
C LEU A 165 43.17 -30.25 -9.84
N LEU A 166 44.39 -29.74 -10.07
CA LEU A 166 44.83 -28.47 -9.48
C LEU A 166 44.04 -27.27 -10.01
N LEU A 167 43.70 -27.27 -11.31
CA LEU A 167 42.84 -26.23 -11.90
C LEU A 167 41.42 -26.29 -11.35
N VAL A 168 40.86 -27.50 -11.16
CA VAL A 168 39.55 -27.68 -10.51
C VAL A 168 39.58 -27.21 -9.07
N ILE A 169 40.63 -27.57 -8.30
CA ILE A 169 40.79 -27.09 -6.91
C ILE A 169 40.92 -25.57 -6.88
N TYR A 170 41.72 -24.96 -7.76
CA TYR A 170 41.85 -23.50 -7.87
C TYR A 170 40.51 -22.83 -8.24
N TYR A 171 39.78 -23.39 -9.20
CA TYR A 171 38.46 -22.92 -9.60
C TYR A 171 37.47 -23.01 -8.42
N VAL A 172 37.42 -24.15 -7.72
CA VAL A 172 36.55 -24.33 -6.54
C VAL A 172 36.94 -23.35 -5.43
N ILE A 173 38.23 -23.14 -5.18
CA ILE A 173 38.70 -22.18 -4.16
C ILE A 173 38.32 -20.75 -4.54
N THR A 174 38.60 -20.32 -5.77
CA THR A 174 38.26 -18.96 -6.24
C THR A 174 36.77 -18.73 -6.27
N ASN A 175 35.99 -19.73 -6.69
CA ASN A 175 34.53 -19.66 -6.71
C ASN A 175 33.95 -19.69 -5.28
N THR A 176 34.52 -20.48 -4.36
CA THR A 176 34.15 -20.49 -2.94
C THR A 176 34.51 -19.18 -2.25
N ILE A 177 35.68 -18.61 -2.57
CA ILE A 177 36.06 -17.28 -2.07
C ILE A 177 35.11 -16.24 -2.65
N TYR A 178 34.80 -16.28 -3.96
CA TYR A 178 33.91 -15.31 -4.62
C TYR A 178 32.46 -15.40 -4.11
N ILE A 179 31.91 -16.59 -3.92
CA ILE A 179 30.55 -16.82 -3.41
C ILE A 179 30.49 -16.65 -1.88
N GLY A 180 31.49 -17.13 -1.15
CA GLY A 180 31.60 -16.99 0.31
C GLY A 180 31.88 -15.56 0.76
N SER A 181 32.64 -14.80 -0.04
CA SER A 181 32.74 -13.34 0.05
C SER A 181 31.56 -12.61 -0.61
N GLY A 182 30.62 -13.35 -1.20
CA GLY A 182 29.46 -12.83 -1.90
C GLY A 182 28.75 -11.78 -1.05
N MET A 183 28.76 -10.57 -1.60
CA MET A 183 27.99 -9.37 -1.27
C MET A 183 27.41 -9.32 0.14
N LEU A 184 28.21 -8.81 1.08
CA LEU A 184 27.64 -7.99 2.14
C LEU A 184 27.15 -6.70 1.50
N ASP A 185 25.89 -6.32 1.77
CA ASP A 185 25.23 -5.08 1.34
C ASP A 185 24.48 -5.13 -0.01
N THR A 186 23.93 -6.30 -0.41
CA THR A 186 22.99 -6.43 -1.55
C THR A 186 21.54 -6.10 -1.23
N SER A 187 21.27 -5.45 -0.09
CA SER A 187 19.91 -5.06 0.28
C SER A 187 19.24 -4.37 -0.92
N PRO A 188 18.18 -4.92 -1.52
CA PRO A 188 17.30 -4.08 -2.29
C PRO A 188 16.88 -3.01 -1.29
N THR A 189 17.17 -1.74 -1.59
CA THR A 189 16.60 -0.64 -0.82
C THR A 189 15.11 -0.92 -0.75
N THR A 190 14.62 -1.35 0.42
CA THR A 190 13.20 -1.56 0.63
C THR A 190 12.63 -0.17 0.80
N ILE A 191 12.48 0.51 -0.34
CA ILE A 191 11.79 1.78 -0.42
C ILE A 191 10.35 1.42 -0.07
N SER A 192 9.98 1.61 1.19
CA SER A 192 8.60 1.48 1.62
C SER A 192 7.85 2.64 0.96
N PHE A 193 7.37 2.41 -0.26
CA PHE A 193 6.55 3.41 -0.92
C PHE A 193 5.32 3.63 -0.04
N PRO A 194 4.96 4.90 0.23
CA PRO A 194 3.69 5.20 0.86
C PRO A 194 2.58 4.57 0.03
N ARG A 195 1.89 3.58 0.59
CA ARG A 195 0.82 2.83 -0.09
C ARG A 195 -0.49 3.02 0.66
N LEU A 196 -1.53 3.24 -0.14
CA LEU A 196 -2.91 3.21 0.27
C LEU A 196 -3.43 1.79 -0.02
N TYR A 197 -3.89 1.08 1.00
CA TYR A 197 -4.27 -0.33 0.90
C TYR A 197 -5.73 -0.50 0.48
N ARG A 198 -6.60 0.40 0.94
CA ARG A 198 -8.04 0.33 0.68
C ARG A 198 -8.64 1.72 0.70
N GLU A 199 -9.57 1.93 -0.21
CA GLU A 199 -10.39 3.13 -0.31
C GLU A 199 -11.83 2.66 -0.52
N ASP A 200 -12.67 2.85 0.49
CA ASP A 200 -14.10 2.56 0.39
C ASP A 200 -14.89 3.87 0.37
N LEU A 201 -15.93 3.90 -0.46
CA LEU A 201 -16.79 5.05 -0.68
C LEU A 201 -18.24 4.63 -0.45
N SER A 202 -18.95 5.37 0.39
CA SER A 202 -20.40 5.23 0.55
C SER A 202 -21.09 6.58 0.44
N PHE A 203 -22.21 6.62 -0.26
CA PHE A 203 -23.01 7.83 -0.47
C PHE A 203 -24.46 7.58 -0.10
N ASN A 204 -24.97 8.39 0.81
CA ASN A 204 -26.36 8.37 1.21
C ASN A 204 -27.06 9.65 0.70
N THR A 205 -27.83 9.52 -0.38
CA THR A 205 -28.54 10.63 -1.01
C THR A 205 -29.56 11.29 -0.07
N TYR A 206 -30.20 10.52 0.82
CA TYR A 206 -31.22 11.03 1.76
C TYR A 206 -30.66 12.05 2.74
N SER A 207 -29.46 11.77 3.27
CA SER A 207 -28.79 12.66 4.23
C SER A 207 -27.79 13.62 3.56
N GLY A 208 -27.50 13.40 2.28
CA GLY A 208 -26.42 14.06 1.54
C GLY A 208 -25.03 13.71 2.08
N LEU A 209 -24.89 12.64 2.87
CA LEU A 209 -23.62 12.26 3.49
C LEU A 209 -22.81 11.34 2.59
N VAL A 210 -21.55 11.71 2.39
CA VAL A 210 -20.52 10.91 1.74
C VAL A 210 -19.52 10.49 2.80
N ASN A 211 -19.27 9.19 2.91
CA ASN A 211 -18.29 8.64 3.82
C ASN A 211 -17.19 7.93 3.02
N ILE A 212 -15.96 8.44 3.16
CA ILE A 212 -14.75 7.95 2.50
C ILE A 212 -13.84 7.38 3.58
N SER A 213 -13.58 6.07 3.53
CA SER A 213 -12.64 5.42 4.43
C SER A 213 -11.38 5.01 3.68
N LEU A 214 -10.24 5.48 4.18
CA LEU A 214 -8.91 5.25 3.63
C LEU A 214 -8.11 4.40 4.62
N SER A 215 -7.45 3.35 4.14
CA SER A 215 -6.48 2.56 4.90
C SER A 215 -5.09 2.74 4.31
N TYR A 216 -4.10 3.07 5.13
CA TYR A 216 -2.74 3.39 4.71
C TYR A 216 -1.68 2.85 5.68
N ASN A 217 -0.43 2.76 5.22
CA ASN A 217 0.68 2.28 6.05
C ASN A 217 0.98 3.24 7.21
N SER A 218 1.41 2.70 8.34
CA SER A 218 1.87 3.44 9.54
C SER A 218 2.93 4.52 9.28
N SER A 219 3.67 4.44 8.17
CA SER A 219 4.63 5.47 7.76
C SER A 219 3.97 6.76 7.25
N LEU A 220 2.68 6.72 6.90
CA LEU A 220 1.89 7.86 6.47
C LEU A 220 1.06 8.41 7.64
N SER A 221 1.10 9.73 7.82
CA SER A 221 0.22 10.44 8.76
C SER A 221 -0.41 11.65 8.06
N PRO A 222 -1.75 11.79 8.07
CA PRO A 222 -2.40 12.98 7.56
C PRO A 222 -1.96 14.23 8.35
N ILE A 223 -1.59 15.30 7.64
CA ILE A 223 -1.14 16.56 8.27
C ILE A 223 -2.33 17.45 8.60
N ASN A 224 -3.27 17.58 7.66
CA ASN A 224 -4.39 18.51 7.72
C ASN A 224 -5.71 17.83 7.35
N SER A 225 -6.82 18.48 7.69
CA SER A 225 -8.14 18.12 7.18
C SER A 225 -8.16 18.12 5.64
N PRO A 226 -8.84 17.15 5.00
CA PRO A 226 -8.93 17.09 3.55
C PRO A 226 -9.68 18.30 3.00
N LYS A 227 -9.27 18.78 1.83
CA LYS A 227 -10.01 19.78 1.06
C LYS A 227 -10.79 19.05 -0.02
N CYS A 228 -12.11 19.10 0.07
CA CYS A 228 -12.98 18.47 -0.92
C CYS A 228 -13.81 19.51 -1.66
N GLY A 229 -14.25 19.17 -2.87
CA GLY A 229 -15.11 20.02 -3.68
C GLY A 229 -15.78 19.23 -4.79
N VAL A 230 -16.95 19.70 -5.22
CA VAL A 230 -17.64 19.17 -6.40
C VAL A 230 -17.00 19.78 -7.63
N ILE A 231 -16.31 18.96 -8.44
CA ILE A 231 -15.71 19.39 -9.69
C ILE A 231 -16.70 19.14 -10.81
N GLU A 232 -17.21 20.22 -11.39
CA GLU A 232 -18.20 20.20 -12.46
C GLU A 232 -19.54 19.50 -12.09
N PRO A 233 -20.68 20.02 -12.57
CA PRO A 233 -20.83 21.29 -13.27
C PRO A 233 -20.89 22.53 -12.33
N ILE A 234 -20.80 22.35 -11.00
CA ILE A 234 -21.20 23.39 -10.02
C ILE A 234 -20.02 24.07 -9.31
N ASN A 235 -18.81 23.50 -9.40
CA ASN A 235 -17.58 24.00 -8.76
C ASN A 235 -17.81 24.54 -7.33
N ALA A 236 -18.22 23.66 -6.41
CA ALA A 236 -18.53 24.01 -5.03
C ALA A 236 -17.48 23.45 -4.07
N SER A 237 -16.93 24.28 -3.17
CA SER A 237 -16.04 23.79 -2.11
C SER A 237 -16.85 23.18 -0.97
N LEU A 238 -16.42 22.01 -0.49
CA LEU A 238 -17.06 21.28 0.59
C LEU A 238 -16.11 21.18 1.79
N ILE A 239 -16.62 21.51 2.97
CA ILE A 239 -15.90 21.35 4.23
C ILE A 239 -16.33 20.00 4.83
N PRO A 240 -15.38 19.13 5.23
CA PRO A 240 -15.71 17.88 5.91
C PRO A 240 -16.45 18.17 7.22
N GLU A 241 -17.56 17.47 7.46
CA GLU A 241 -18.32 17.56 8.70
C GLU A 241 -17.58 16.84 9.84
N LYS A 242 -16.90 15.73 9.51
CA LYS A 242 -16.09 14.98 10.46
C LYS A 242 -14.88 14.37 9.77
N PHE A 243 -13.73 14.45 10.45
CA PHE A 243 -12.50 13.81 10.02
C PHE A 243 -11.89 13.09 11.22
N THR A 244 -11.81 11.76 11.15
CA THR A 244 -11.26 10.93 12.23
C THR A 244 -10.09 10.12 11.72
N ILE A 245 -9.02 10.12 12.49
CA ILE A 245 -7.81 9.34 12.23
C ILE A 245 -7.71 8.26 13.30
N ALA A 246 -7.55 7.01 12.90
CA ALA A 246 -7.23 5.89 13.77
C ALA A 246 -6.03 5.15 13.16
N ASN A 247 -5.17 4.51 13.96
CA ASN A 247 -3.89 3.94 13.50
C ASN A 247 -3.98 3.24 12.14
N GLY A 248 -3.42 3.85 11.08
CA GLY A 248 -3.42 3.32 9.70
C GLY A 248 -4.73 3.47 8.93
N SER A 249 -5.69 4.26 9.41
CA SER A 249 -6.94 4.59 8.73
C SER A 249 -7.38 6.04 8.93
N ALA A 250 -8.08 6.58 7.94
CA ALA A 250 -8.70 7.89 8.01
C ALA A 250 -10.13 7.77 7.47
N ASN A 251 -11.08 8.31 8.22
CA ASN A 251 -12.47 8.36 7.81
C ASN A 251 -12.89 9.82 7.63
N ILE A 252 -13.41 10.13 6.44
CA ILE A 252 -13.78 11.47 6.01
C ILE A 252 -15.29 11.47 5.74
N ILE A 253 -16.04 12.27 6.51
CA ILE A 253 -17.48 12.44 6.34
C ILE A 253 -17.73 13.84 5.80
N ILE A 254 -18.41 13.92 4.66
CA ILE A 254 -18.69 15.16 3.94
C ILE A 254 -20.19 15.24 3.71
N ARG A 255 -20.78 16.42 3.95
CA ARG A 255 -22.17 16.69 3.62
C ARG A 255 -22.25 17.51 2.35
N ILE A 256 -23.00 17.01 1.36
CA ILE A 256 -23.34 17.74 0.16
C ILE A 256 -24.50 18.69 0.49
N PRO A 257 -24.33 20.01 0.33
CA PRO A 257 -25.35 20.97 0.69
C PRO A 257 -26.54 20.92 -0.30
N PRO A 258 -27.77 21.23 0.15
CA PRO A 258 -28.98 21.13 -0.67
C PRO A 258 -28.94 21.96 -1.97
N ASN A 259 -28.25 23.10 -1.95
CA ASN A 259 -28.09 23.97 -3.13
C ASN A 259 -27.37 23.27 -4.30
N VAL A 260 -26.44 22.35 -4.02
CA VAL A 260 -25.77 21.56 -5.06
C VAL A 260 -26.78 20.65 -5.76
N PHE A 261 -27.68 20.01 -5.02
CA PHE A 261 -28.74 19.18 -5.61
C PHE A 261 -29.74 20.01 -6.42
N GLN A 262 -30.10 21.22 -5.96
CA GLN A 262 -30.99 22.12 -6.69
C GLN A 262 -30.37 22.57 -8.02
N GLU A 263 -29.08 22.89 -8.02
CA GLU A 263 -28.40 23.31 -9.24
C GLU A 263 -28.18 22.12 -10.20
N LEU A 264 -27.88 20.92 -9.68
CA LEU A 264 -27.85 19.69 -10.48
C LEU A 264 -29.20 19.42 -11.12
N TRP A 265 -30.29 19.56 -10.35
CA TRP A 265 -31.64 19.39 -10.87
C TRP A 265 -31.93 20.35 -12.02
N ARG A 266 -31.53 21.62 -11.90
CA ARG A 266 -31.69 22.64 -12.97
C ARG A 266 -30.93 22.26 -14.23
N ILE A 267 -29.69 21.77 -14.09
CA ILE A 267 -28.84 21.36 -15.21
C ILE A 267 -29.41 20.10 -15.88
N ASP A 268 -29.76 19.08 -15.10
CA ASP A 268 -30.35 17.84 -15.60
C ASP A 268 -31.71 18.08 -16.24
N SER A 269 -32.51 19.03 -15.73
CA SER A 269 -33.78 19.43 -16.36
C SER A 269 -33.57 19.92 -17.79
N LYS A 270 -32.54 20.74 -18.03
CA LYS A 270 -32.21 21.21 -19.39
C LYS A 270 -31.64 20.11 -20.28
N ARG A 271 -30.86 19.19 -19.69
CA ARG A 271 -30.27 18.06 -20.41
C ARG A 271 -31.36 17.09 -20.88
N VAL A 272 -32.27 16.74 -19.98
CA VAL A 272 -33.28 15.69 -20.18
C VAL A 272 -34.53 16.21 -20.89
N SER A 273 -34.81 17.52 -20.86
CA SER A 273 -35.95 18.12 -21.58
C SER A 273 -35.92 17.89 -23.09
N SER A 274 -34.78 17.51 -23.67
CA SER A 274 -34.65 17.22 -25.11
C SER A 274 -35.01 15.78 -25.51
N TRP A 275 -35.33 14.90 -24.54
CA TRP A 275 -35.54 13.45 -24.75
C TRP A 275 -36.86 13.04 -24.12
N SER A 276 -37.50 11.99 -24.64
CA SER A 276 -38.69 11.42 -24.01
C SER A 276 -38.32 10.67 -22.73
N LEU A 277 -39.08 10.93 -21.66
CA LEU A 277 -38.98 10.16 -20.42
C LEU A 277 -39.66 8.79 -20.58
N PRO A 278 -39.18 7.73 -19.90
CA PRO A 278 -39.88 6.45 -19.85
C PRO A 278 -41.23 6.58 -19.14
N SER A 279 -42.03 5.50 -19.21
CA SER A 279 -43.32 5.43 -18.53
C SER A 279 -43.17 5.72 -17.02
N PRO A 280 -44.11 6.47 -16.41
CA PRO A 280 -44.09 6.72 -14.97
C PRO A 280 -44.11 5.43 -14.14
N PRO A 281 -43.41 5.36 -12.99
CA PRO A 281 -42.49 6.39 -12.49
C PRO A 281 -41.12 6.31 -13.18
N ALA A 282 -40.73 7.40 -13.85
CA ALA A 282 -39.44 7.49 -14.52
C ALA A 282 -38.28 7.56 -13.51
N LYS A 283 -37.15 6.93 -13.87
CA LYS A 283 -35.88 7.01 -13.14
C LYS A 283 -34.79 7.52 -14.08
N VAL A 284 -34.10 8.59 -13.68
CA VAL A 284 -33.05 9.20 -14.48
C VAL A 284 -31.75 9.21 -13.68
N SER A 285 -30.73 8.53 -14.19
CA SER A 285 -29.44 8.46 -13.53
C SER A 285 -28.63 9.75 -13.72
N THR A 286 -27.95 10.15 -12.65
CA THR A 286 -27.07 11.30 -12.60
C THR A 286 -25.86 11.00 -11.70
N SER A 287 -24.82 11.83 -11.80
CA SER A 287 -23.61 11.66 -11.01
C SER A 287 -22.99 12.98 -10.60
N ILE A 288 -22.43 13.01 -9.39
CA ILE A 288 -21.66 14.12 -8.85
C ILE A 288 -20.18 13.71 -8.83
N LEU A 289 -19.30 14.54 -9.38
CA LEU A 289 -17.86 14.31 -9.28
C LEU A 289 -17.32 15.07 -8.07
N LEU A 290 -16.85 14.32 -7.08
CA LEU A 290 -16.25 14.85 -5.85
C LEU A 290 -14.74 14.70 -5.92
N SER A 291 -13.99 15.79 -5.87
CA SER A 291 -12.54 15.75 -5.74
C SER A 291 -12.12 16.06 -4.32
N CYS A 292 -11.21 15.26 -3.78
CA CYS A 292 -10.63 15.45 -2.47
C CYS A 292 -9.11 15.46 -2.55
N VAL A 293 -8.51 16.40 -1.83
CA VAL A 293 -7.07 16.53 -1.67
C VAL A 293 -6.70 16.36 -0.21
N LEU A 294 -5.96 15.30 0.10
CA LEU A 294 -5.47 15.00 1.44
C LEU A 294 -3.94 15.07 1.45
N ARG A 295 -3.38 15.79 2.42
CA ARG A 295 -1.93 15.93 2.58
C ARG A 295 -1.43 14.99 3.68
N PHE A 296 -0.42 14.19 3.34
CA PHE A 296 0.32 13.35 4.26
C PHE A 296 1.73 13.89 4.45
N ASN A 297 2.40 13.45 5.51
CA ASN A 297 3.85 13.68 5.74
C ASN A 297 4.71 13.26 4.54
N GLY A 298 4.33 12.21 3.82
CA GLY A 298 5.06 11.68 2.66
C GLY A 298 4.60 12.16 1.28
N GLY A 299 3.59 13.04 1.18
CA GLY A 299 3.08 13.51 -0.12
C GLY A 299 1.63 13.99 -0.13
N ILE A 300 1.05 14.12 -1.32
CA ILE A 300 -0.33 14.59 -1.53
C ILE A 300 -1.12 13.52 -2.25
N LEU A 301 -2.23 13.08 -1.64
CA LEU A 301 -3.23 12.25 -2.30
C LEU A 301 -4.29 13.14 -2.93
N LYS A 302 -4.49 12.99 -4.24
CA LYS A 302 -5.57 13.62 -4.99
C LYS A 302 -6.46 12.52 -5.54
N SER A 303 -7.71 12.46 -5.09
CA SER A 303 -8.69 11.47 -5.53
C SER A 303 -9.92 12.17 -6.09
N THR A 304 -10.55 11.55 -7.08
CA THR A 304 -11.83 12.00 -7.65
C THR A 304 -12.81 10.83 -7.61
N TYR A 305 -13.97 11.06 -7.01
CA TYR A 305 -15.02 10.06 -6.80
C TYR A 305 -16.25 10.42 -7.63
N SER A 306 -16.89 9.42 -8.24
CA SER A 306 -18.16 9.58 -8.93
C SER A 306 -19.30 9.06 -8.06
N LEU A 307 -20.10 9.97 -7.52
CA LEU A 307 -21.26 9.68 -6.67
C LEU A 307 -22.49 9.54 -7.57
N LYS A 308 -22.92 8.31 -7.82
CA LYS A 308 -24.07 8.01 -8.70
C LYS A 308 -25.35 7.94 -7.88
N PHE A 309 -26.41 8.56 -8.39
CA PHE A 309 -27.76 8.42 -7.86
C PHE A 309 -28.81 8.60 -8.97
N ASN A 310 -30.08 8.42 -8.63
CA ASN A 310 -31.17 8.56 -9.59
C ASN A 310 -32.15 9.64 -9.12
N TRP A 311 -32.59 10.49 -10.04
CA TRP A 311 -33.83 11.24 -9.90
C TRP A 311 -34.98 10.27 -10.12
N ILE A 312 -36.00 10.34 -9.27
CA ILE A 312 -37.14 9.41 -9.28
C ILE A 312 -38.41 10.25 -9.32
N GLU A 313 -39.33 9.96 -10.25
CA GLU A 313 -40.63 10.64 -10.24
C GLU A 313 -41.37 10.41 -8.91
N PRO A 314 -42.15 11.40 -8.43
CA PRO A 314 -43.01 11.19 -7.27
C PRO A 314 -43.89 9.96 -7.45
N VAL A 315 -44.20 9.27 -6.35
CA VAL A 315 -45.10 8.11 -6.36
C VAL A 315 -46.32 8.45 -5.52
N ALA A 316 -47.51 8.30 -6.09
CA ALA A 316 -48.76 8.54 -5.38
C ALA A 316 -49.50 7.22 -5.16
N LYS A 317 -50.04 7.02 -3.96
CA LYS A 317 -50.82 5.83 -3.58
C LYS A 317 -52.02 6.24 -2.74
N PRO A 318 -53.15 5.53 -2.83
CA PRO A 318 -54.27 5.72 -1.91
C PRO A 318 -53.84 5.32 -0.50
N TYR A 319 -54.35 6.02 0.51
CA TYR A 319 -54.12 5.74 1.93
C TYR A 319 -55.43 5.81 2.69
N GLY A 320 -56.13 4.66 2.75
CA GLY A 320 -57.52 4.62 3.18
C GLY A 320 -58.47 5.20 2.12
N ASP A 321 -59.67 5.57 2.55
CA ASP A 321 -60.77 5.96 1.66
C ASP A 321 -60.82 7.49 1.41
N ASP A 322 -60.12 8.27 2.24
CA ASP A 322 -60.19 9.73 2.24
C ASP A 322 -58.84 10.43 2.01
N LYS A 323 -57.75 9.71 1.74
CA LYS A 323 -56.42 10.32 1.60
C LYS A 323 -55.60 9.73 0.47
N VAL A 324 -54.73 10.58 -0.09
CA VAL A 324 -53.68 10.19 -1.03
C VAL A 324 -52.33 10.57 -0.45
N VAL A 325 -51.38 9.64 -0.48
CA VAL A 325 -49.99 9.90 -0.06
C VAL A 325 -49.14 10.06 -1.30
N VAL A 326 -48.42 11.18 -1.38
CA VAL A 326 -47.46 11.48 -2.46
C VAL A 326 -46.05 11.49 -1.88
N GLU A 327 -45.23 10.56 -2.34
CA GLU A 327 -43.85 10.36 -1.91
C GLU A 327 -42.90 11.10 -2.87
N ASN A 328 -42.08 12.03 -2.35
CA ASN A 328 -40.98 12.62 -3.10
C ASN A 328 -39.65 12.00 -2.65
N HIS A 329 -39.05 11.16 -3.49
CA HIS A 329 -37.76 10.50 -3.21
C HIS A 329 -36.53 11.32 -3.60
N ASN A 330 -36.69 12.60 -3.98
CA ASN A 330 -35.59 13.43 -4.45
C ASN A 330 -35.07 14.38 -3.36
N PRO A 331 -33.79 14.77 -3.40
CA PRO A 331 -33.19 15.78 -2.51
C PRO A 331 -33.64 17.22 -2.80
N VAL A 332 -34.57 17.41 -3.73
CA VAL A 332 -35.07 18.73 -4.14
C VAL A 332 -36.60 18.79 -4.00
N PRO A 333 -37.16 19.97 -3.65
CA PRO A 333 -38.60 20.14 -3.61
C PRO A 333 -39.17 20.11 -5.03
N ILE A 334 -40.35 19.52 -5.19
CA ILE A 334 -41.08 19.46 -6.46
C ILE A 334 -42.41 20.18 -6.30
N ASN A 335 -42.65 21.20 -7.12
CA ASN A 335 -43.95 21.87 -7.17
C ASN A 335 -44.95 20.96 -7.90
N ALA A 336 -46.11 20.76 -7.29
CA ALA A 336 -47.19 19.95 -7.82
C ALA A 336 -48.54 20.66 -7.64
N SER A 337 -49.49 20.34 -8.51
CA SER A 337 -50.89 20.75 -8.36
C SER A 337 -51.78 19.51 -8.35
N VAL A 338 -52.65 19.43 -7.35
CA VAL A 338 -53.58 18.34 -7.14
C VAL A 338 -54.94 18.77 -7.66
N GLU A 339 -55.58 17.90 -8.42
CA GLU A 339 -56.95 18.07 -8.93
C GLU A 339 -57.75 16.81 -8.60
N VAL A 340 -58.87 16.96 -7.91
CA VAL A 340 -59.75 15.85 -7.57
C VAL A 340 -61.01 15.95 -8.43
N TYR A 341 -61.30 14.88 -9.15
CA TYR A 341 -62.48 14.70 -9.99
C TYR A 341 -63.41 13.71 -9.33
N SER A 342 -64.70 14.06 -9.23
CA SER A 342 -65.75 13.08 -8.91
C SER A 342 -66.19 12.41 -10.20
N TYR A 343 -66.10 11.07 -10.24
CA TYR A 343 -66.41 10.28 -11.43
C TYR A 343 -67.89 10.46 -11.85
N TYR A 344 -68.81 10.55 -10.89
CA TYR A 344 -70.23 10.69 -11.18
C TYR A 344 -70.64 12.11 -11.58
N GLN A 345 -69.96 13.14 -11.07
CA GLN A 345 -70.31 14.53 -11.32
C GLN A 345 -69.59 15.13 -12.54
N ASP A 346 -68.60 14.41 -13.10
CA ASP A 346 -67.76 14.82 -14.23
C ASP A 346 -67.21 16.25 -14.10
N LYS A 347 -66.81 16.62 -12.87
CA LYS A 347 -66.26 17.94 -12.56
C LYS A 347 -65.15 17.89 -11.51
N VAL A 348 -64.26 18.86 -11.59
CA VAL A 348 -63.25 19.12 -10.56
C VAL A 348 -63.93 19.66 -9.32
N ILE A 349 -63.81 18.95 -8.20
CA ILE A 349 -64.39 19.35 -6.92
C ILE A 349 -63.36 20.01 -6.00
N TYR A 350 -62.07 19.78 -6.23
CA TYR A 350 -60.99 20.31 -5.41
C TYR A 350 -59.73 20.54 -6.24
N ARG A 351 -59.05 21.66 -6.01
CA ARG A 351 -57.74 21.99 -6.59
C ARG A 351 -56.86 22.68 -5.56
N GLU A 352 -55.64 22.19 -5.41
CA GLU A 352 -54.63 22.79 -4.53
C GLU A 352 -53.24 22.76 -5.18
N SER A 353 -52.41 23.77 -4.90
CA SER A 353 -50.99 23.74 -5.25
C SER A 353 -50.17 23.38 -4.01
N ILE A 354 -49.36 22.33 -4.12
CA ILE A 354 -48.55 21.81 -3.03
C ILE A 354 -47.07 21.77 -3.43
N VAL A 355 -46.19 21.90 -2.44
CA VAL A 355 -44.74 21.73 -2.64
C VAL A 355 -44.33 20.44 -1.95
N LEU A 356 -43.99 19.42 -2.75
CA LEU A 356 -43.54 18.14 -2.26
C LEU A 356 -42.13 18.29 -1.68
N LYS A 357 -42.01 18.32 -0.35
CA LYS A 357 -40.71 18.50 0.33
C LYS A 357 -39.75 17.33 0.04
N PRO A 358 -38.43 17.55 0.01
CA PRO A 358 -37.44 16.50 -0.25
C PRO A 358 -37.55 15.32 0.71
N PHE A 359 -37.51 14.09 0.19
CA PHE A 359 -37.55 12.85 0.99
C PHE A 359 -38.71 12.78 2.00
N THR A 360 -39.88 13.33 1.65
CA THR A 360 -41.06 13.33 2.51
C THR A 360 -42.27 12.70 1.84
N ASN A 361 -43.19 12.23 2.69
CA ASN A 361 -44.51 11.79 2.30
C ASN A 361 -45.48 12.93 2.59
N ASN A 362 -46.14 13.44 1.56
CA ASN A 362 -47.15 14.49 1.69
C ASN A 362 -48.52 13.82 1.65
N ILE A 363 -49.29 13.98 2.72
CA ILE A 363 -50.64 13.45 2.84
C ILE A 363 -51.60 14.52 2.34
N ILE A 364 -52.46 14.16 1.40
CA ILE A 364 -53.51 15.01 0.87
C ILE A 364 -54.83 14.45 1.37
N ASP A 365 -55.55 15.25 2.15
CA ASP A 365 -56.91 14.93 2.59
C ASP A 365 -57.90 15.22 1.45
N LEU A 366 -58.71 14.24 1.09
CA LEU A 366 -59.72 14.37 0.05
C LEU A 366 -61.00 14.99 0.63
N PRO A 367 -61.74 15.78 -0.17
CA PRO A 367 -63.04 16.28 0.24
C PRO A 367 -63.99 15.11 0.51
N LYS A 368 -64.71 15.17 1.63
CA LYS A 368 -65.74 14.18 1.95
C LYS A 368 -66.85 14.22 0.90
N THR A 369 -67.01 13.15 0.16
CA THR A 369 -68.12 12.92 -0.78
C THR A 369 -69.16 11.97 -0.18
N GLY A 370 -70.30 11.80 -0.85
CA GLY A 370 -71.29 10.81 -0.43
C GLY A 370 -70.73 9.39 -0.48
N GLU A 371 -71.24 8.51 0.38
CA GLU A 371 -70.83 7.10 0.49
C GLU A 371 -70.98 6.40 -0.87
N GLY A 372 -69.88 5.84 -1.40
CA GLY A 372 -69.84 5.16 -2.70
C GLY A 372 -69.42 6.02 -3.90
N ASP A 373 -68.92 7.25 -3.69
CA ASP A 373 -68.34 8.05 -4.77
C ASP A 373 -66.94 7.52 -5.16
N VAL A 374 -66.58 7.64 -6.44
CA VAL A 374 -65.25 7.28 -6.93
C VAL A 374 -64.52 8.57 -7.27
N LEU A 375 -63.46 8.85 -6.51
CA LEU A 375 -62.62 10.02 -6.71
C LEU A 375 -61.41 9.67 -7.55
N VAL A 376 -61.16 10.45 -8.59
CA VAL A 376 -59.94 10.36 -9.40
C VAL A 376 -59.09 11.58 -9.08
N VAL A 377 -57.92 11.33 -8.50
CA VAL A 377 -56.97 12.34 -8.07
C VAL A 377 -55.86 12.42 -9.10
N TYR A 378 -55.76 13.55 -9.81
CA TYR A 378 -54.66 13.85 -10.70
C TYR A 378 -53.66 14.77 -9.99
N ILE A 379 -52.41 14.35 -9.95
CA ILE A 379 -51.30 15.14 -9.40
C ILE A 379 -50.41 15.52 -10.57
N HIS A 380 -50.44 16.79 -10.97
CA HIS A 380 -49.59 17.35 -12.02
C HIS A 380 -48.32 17.93 -11.42
N TYR A 381 -47.17 17.68 -12.02
CA TYR A 381 -45.87 18.16 -11.54
C TYR A 381 -44.88 18.33 -12.70
N VAL A 382 -43.79 19.06 -12.44
CA VAL A 382 -42.69 19.19 -13.39
C VAL A 382 -41.51 18.34 -12.94
N PHE A 383 -41.20 17.29 -13.69
CA PHE A 383 -40.07 16.41 -13.43
C PHE A 383 -39.01 16.57 -14.51
N LEU A 384 -37.83 17.06 -14.13
CA LEU A 384 -36.70 17.30 -15.02
C LEU A 384 -37.08 18.04 -16.33
N GLY A 385 -37.92 19.07 -16.20
CA GLY A 385 -38.39 19.89 -17.33
C GLY A 385 -39.61 19.35 -18.08
N HIS A 386 -40.10 18.16 -17.75
CA HIS A 386 -41.29 17.57 -18.35
C HIS A 386 -42.52 17.77 -17.46
N VAL A 387 -43.64 18.19 -18.05
CA VAL A 387 -44.94 18.20 -17.36
C VAL A 387 -45.47 16.77 -17.33
N ARG A 388 -45.75 16.28 -16.13
CA ARG A 388 -46.15 14.89 -15.87
C ARG A 388 -47.37 14.88 -14.96
N SER A 389 -48.14 13.81 -15.02
CA SER A 389 -49.30 13.61 -14.16
C SER A 389 -49.38 12.17 -13.68
N ILE A 390 -49.84 12.01 -12.44
CA ILE A 390 -50.15 10.70 -11.85
C ILE A 390 -51.64 10.71 -11.49
N GLY A 391 -52.38 9.71 -11.98
CA GLY A 391 -53.76 9.46 -11.61
C GLY A 391 -53.82 8.41 -10.51
N VAL A 392 -54.55 8.70 -9.43
CA VAL A 392 -54.86 7.75 -8.36
C VAL A 392 -56.38 7.67 -8.23
N VAL A 393 -56.91 6.45 -8.23
CA VAL A 393 -58.34 6.21 -7.97
C VAL A 393 -58.51 5.88 -6.50
N VAL A 394 -59.44 6.58 -5.84
CA VAL A 394 -59.83 6.36 -4.45
C VAL A 394 -61.31 6.07 -4.40
N HIS A 395 -61.68 5.01 -3.69
CA HIS A 395 -63.07 4.63 -3.46
C HIS A 395 -63.47 5.18 -2.09
N ALA A 396 -64.42 6.12 -2.06
CA ALA A 396 -64.82 6.87 -0.87
C ALA A 396 -66.13 6.35 -0.25
#